data_AF-A0A951RUL6-F1
#
_entry.id   AF-A0A951RUL6-F1
#
_cell.length_a   1.000
_cell.length_b   1.000
_cell.length_c   1.000
_cell.angle_alpha   90.00
_cell.angle_beta   90.00
_cell.angle_gamma   90.00
#
_symmetry.space_group_name_H-M   'P 1'
#
loop_
_entity.id
_entity.type
_entity.pdbx_description
1 polymer ?
#
loop_
_entity_poly.entity_id
_entity_poly.type
_entity_poly.pdbx_seq_one_letter_code
_entity_poly.pdbx_strand_id
1 'polypeptide(L)' 'MALNKGILKNDIRGILNDLKTETDQEAAIEKFASMLSDAIDDYIKSAQVVGTDSTGGPITGELQ' A
#
# COMPACT_ATOMS: atom_id res chain seq x y z
N MET A 1 -5.25 -4.95 -15.63
CA MET A 1 -5.31 -5.39 -14.21
C MET A 1 -6.12 -4.41 -13.41
N ALA A 2 -7.12 -4.88 -12.68
CA ALA A 2 -7.85 -4.02 -11.76
C ALA A 2 -7.02 -3.88 -10.48
N LEU A 3 -6.42 -2.70 -10.30
CA LEU A 3 -5.84 -2.23 -9.04
C LEU A 3 -6.69 -2.74 -7.85
N ASN A 4 -6.13 -3.59 -6.97
CA ASN A 4 -6.88 -4.18 -5.85
C ASN A 4 -7.10 -3.15 -4.74
N LYS A 5 -8.00 -2.20 -5.00
CA LYS A 5 -8.42 -1.15 -4.07
C LYS A 5 -8.94 -1.70 -2.74
N GLY A 6 -9.20 -3.02 -2.64
CA GLY A 6 -9.60 -3.68 -1.40
C GLY A 6 -8.47 -3.78 -0.37
N ILE A 7 -7.24 -4.09 -0.82
CA ILE A 7 -6.08 -4.24 0.07
C ILE A 7 -5.71 -2.89 0.67
N LEU A 8 -5.48 -1.87 -0.16
CA LEU A 8 -5.17 -0.50 0.31
C LEU A 8 -6.25 0.05 1.25
N LYS A 9 -7.54 -0.27 1.01
CA LYS A 9 -8.63 0.13 1.92
C LYS A 9 -8.56 -0.55 3.29
N ASN A 10 -8.11 -1.79 3.35
CA ASN A 10 -7.94 -2.50 4.61
C ASN A 10 -6.74 -1.95 5.38
N ASP A 11 -5.65 -1.62 4.70
CA ASP A 11 -4.45 -1.05 5.33
C ASP A 11 -4.75 0.33 5.92
N ILE A 12 -5.43 1.21 5.17
CA ILE A 12 -5.88 2.52 5.68
C ILE A 12 -6.76 2.36 6.92
N ARG A 13 -7.66 1.36 6.95
CA ARG A 13 -8.49 1.08 8.14
C ARG A 13 -7.66 0.59 9.32
N GLY A 14 -6.62 -0.20 9.08
CA GLY A 14 -5.67 -0.64 10.12
C GLY A 14 -4.97 0.56 10.75
N ILE A 15 -4.38 1.42 9.93
CA ILE A 15 -3.70 2.65 10.36
C ILE A 15 -4.63 3.52 11.21
N LEU A 16 -5.87 3.73 10.77
CA LEU A 16 -6.84 4.53 11.52
C LEU A 16 -7.28 3.90 12.85
N ASN A 17 -7.28 2.56 12.95
CA ASN A 17 -7.56 1.88 14.21
C ASN A 17 -6.37 1.95 15.16
N ASP A 18 -5.14 1.84 14.66
CA ASP A 18 -3.92 1.90 15.47
C ASP A 18 -3.71 3.30 16.08
N LEU A 19 -4.07 4.34 15.34
CA LEU A 19 -3.95 5.73 15.79
C LEU A 19 -5.13 6.19 16.67
N LYS A 20 -6.15 5.36 16.83
CA LYS A 20 -7.40 5.74 17.51
C LYS A 20 -7.23 6.00 19.00
N THR A 21 -6.16 5.47 19.59
CA THR A 21 -5.79 5.65 21.00
C THR A 21 -4.62 6.61 21.18
N GLU A 22 -4.09 7.18 20.09
CA GLU A 22 -2.97 8.12 20.16
C GLU A 22 -3.47 9.47 20.68
N THR A 23 -2.93 9.90 21.81
CA THR A 23 -3.34 11.15 22.48
C THR A 23 -2.50 12.35 22.06
N ASP A 24 -1.32 12.10 21.49
CA ASP A 24 -0.48 13.12 20.89
C ASP A 24 -0.85 13.31 19.42
N GLN A 25 -1.52 14.42 19.14
CA GLN A 25 -2.05 14.70 17.80
C GLN A 25 -0.96 14.94 16.76
N GLU A 26 0.18 15.54 17.12
CA GLU A 26 1.28 15.77 16.17
C GLU A 26 1.95 14.44 15.82
N ALA A 27 2.21 13.60 16.83
CA ALA A 27 2.74 12.25 16.62
C ALA A 27 1.77 11.37 15.81
N ALA A 28 0.46 11.49 16.03
CA ALA A 28 -0.55 10.76 15.28
C ALA A 28 -0.55 11.15 13.78
N ILE A 29 -0.41 12.44 13.48
CA ILE A 29 -0.34 12.94 12.10
C ILE A 29 0.91 12.42 11.39
N GLU A 30 2.06 12.46 12.06
CA GLU A 30 3.33 11.99 11.47
C GLU A 30 3.30 10.47 11.23
N LYS A 31 2.82 9.70 12.21
CA LYS A 31 2.62 8.24 12.07
C LYS A 31 1.64 7.91 10.95
N PHE A 32 0.51 8.63 10.86
CA PHE A 32 -0.46 8.44 9.78
C PHE A 32 0.18 8.67 8.41
N ALA A 33 0.90 9.78 8.24
CA ALA A 33 1.53 10.13 6.99
C ALA A 33 2.58 9.08 6.57
N SER A 34 3.42 8.63 7.52
CA SER A 34 4.42 7.58 7.25
C SER A 34 3.75 6.28 6.83
N MET A 35 2.83 5.76 7.64
CA MET A 35 2.19 4.46 7.37
C MET A 35 1.37 4.47 6.08
N LEU A 36 0.71 5.60 5.78
CA LEU A 36 -0.03 5.76 4.52
C LEU A 36 0.91 5.78 3.32
N SER A 37 2.04 6.48 3.42
CA SER A 37 3.05 6.51 2.36
C SER A 37 3.58 5.11 2.06
N ASP A 38 3.91 4.34 3.09
CA ASP A 38 4.40 2.96 2.95
C ASP A 38 3.34 2.05 2.32
N ALA A 39 2.09 2.12 2.80
CA ALA A 39 0.98 1.35 2.24
C ALA A 39 0.72 1.67 0.76
N ILE A 40 0.91 2.94 0.35
CA ILE A 40 0.80 3.34 -1.06
C ILE A 40 2.00 2.83 -1.88
N ASP A 41 3.21 2.87 -1.33
CA ASP A 41 4.41 2.38 -2.02
C ASP A 41 4.34 0.86 -2.25
N ASP A 42 3.97 0.09 -1.22
CA ASP A 42 3.73 -1.35 -1.33
C ASP A 42 2.60 -1.67 -2.32
N TYR A 43 1.53 -0.86 -2.29
CA TYR A 43 0.44 -0.97 -3.24
C TYR A 43 0.90 -0.75 -4.69
N ILE A 44 1.73 0.26 -4.95
CA ILE A 44 2.26 0.56 -6.28
C ILE A 44 3.24 -0.53 -6.73
N LYS A 45 4.16 -0.96 -5.85
CA LYS A 45 5.11 -2.05 -6.13
C LYS A 45 4.39 -3.35 -6.47
N SER A 46 3.34 -3.70 -5.74
CA SER A 46 2.51 -4.88 -6.05
C SER A 46 1.81 -4.78 -7.42
N ALA A 47 1.48 -3.57 -7.86
CA ALA A 47 0.87 -3.32 -9.17
C ALA A 47 1.89 -3.33 -10.33
N GLN A 48 3.17 -3.07 -10.04
CA GLN A 48 4.24 -2.99 -11.04
C GLN A 48 4.77 -4.36 -11.47
N VAL A 49 4.59 -5.42 -10.65
CA VAL A 49 5.14 -6.78 -10.86
C VAL A 49 4.30 -7.63 -11.84
N VAL A 50 3.52 -7.00 -12.72
CA VAL A 50 2.87 -7.75 -13.80
C VAL A 50 3.05 -7.07 -15.14
N GLY A 51 4.27 -7.20 -15.69
CA GLY A 51 4.42 -7.19 -17.13
C GLY A 51 3.63 -8.36 -17.72
N THR A 52 3.13 -8.26 -18.95
CA THR A 52 2.57 -9.41 -19.66
C THR A 52 3.61 -9.88 -20.67
N ASP A 53 3.90 -11.17 -20.69
CA ASP A 53 4.74 -11.75 -21.75
C ASP A 53 3.98 -11.72 -23.08
N SER A 54 4.65 -12.05 -24.17
CA SER A 54 4.07 -12.08 -25.52
C SER A 54 2.92 -13.09 -25.67
N THR A 55 2.67 -13.92 -24.67
CA THR A 55 1.60 -14.92 -24.57
C THR A 55 0.50 -14.54 -23.57
N GLY A 56 0.58 -13.37 -22.93
CA GLY A 56 -0.40 -12.89 -21.95
C GLY A 56 -0.24 -13.47 -20.54
N GLY A 57 0.87 -14.17 -20.27
CA GLY A 57 1.25 -14.65 -18.95
C GLY A 57 1.87 -13.54 -18.07
N PRO A 58 1.77 -13.62 -16.73
CA PRO A 58 2.36 -12.64 -15.83
C PRO A 58 3.90 -12.74 -15.81
N ILE A 59 4.59 -11.63 -16.08
CA ILE A 59 6.03 -11.45 -15.88
C ILE A 59 6.22 -10.94 -14.45
N THR A 60 6.72 -11.83 -13.58
CA THR A 60 7.20 -11.46 -12.24
C THR A 60 8.68 -11.13 -12.32
N GLY A 61 9.04 -9.84 -12.25
CA GLY A 61 10.42 -9.38 -12.11
C GLY A 61 10.56 -8.48 -10.90
N GLU A 62 11.54 -8.77 -10.03
CA GLU A 62 11.94 -7.85 -8.96
C GLU A 62 12.80 -6.73 -9.57
N LEU A 63 12.50 -5.48 -9.23
CA LEU A 63 13.34 -4.34 -9.60
C LEU A 63 14.67 -4.49 -8.84
N GLN A 64 15.76 -4.76 -9.58
CA GLN A 64 17.14 -4.66 -9.06
C GLN A 64 17.57 -3.20 -8.93
#